data_AF-A0A2E7LPA0-F1
#
_entry.id   AF-A0A2E7LPA0-F1
#
_cell.length_a   1.000
_cell.length_b   1.000
_cell.length_c   1.000
_cell.angle_alpha   90.00
_cell.angle_beta   90.00
_cell.angle_gamma   90.00
#
_symmetry.space_group_name_H-M   'P 1'
#
loop_
_entity.id
_entity.type
_entity.pdbx_description
1 polymer ?
#
loop_
_entity_poly.entity_id
_entity_poly.type
_entity_poly.pdbx_seq_one_letter_code
_entity_poly.pdbx_strand_id
1 'polypeptide(L)'
;MKPPLALTEDQKGFIDKNIDSITDLAQLTKEVFMNDDLDGRSREGRAVRAYLSSKEIEYSTRHVSKKEDIVLTAEQEEFIRENCSSGVSSLQLAKLVFSEENIKHMSKEFWAVHEFIESEGLALSENETAMSVKYTPPKADSKVIKKINDCVGVSIEEDKMTVQFKRSIESLRKFMCAPRFLQVIRTYTNIDDRDLFEAEFVRATWDKPDLTTDEINLYINVCMDYIHLKRIQSAMDKLNRMFDESEEQQDITIRLTEILKTKSEEYNQCEKRMESLIQKLQGDRAKRIQGQVAKNASILNLVQLFQEEEERKIMVKMAEMQKAAINKEADVIEEMPAWKSRVLGIDRRDAI
;
A
#
# COMPACT_ATOMS: atom_id res chain seq x y z
N MET A 1 19.28 16.10 36.54
CA MET A 1 20.21 16.63 35.52
C MET A 1 21.54 16.92 36.18
N LYS A 2 22.66 16.38 35.68
CA LYS A 2 24.00 16.79 36.15
C LYS A 2 24.25 18.23 35.67
N PRO A 3 24.85 19.11 36.49
CA PRO A 3 25.12 20.50 36.10
C PRO A 3 26.05 20.57 34.88
N PRO A 4 25.99 21.69 34.11
CA PRO A 4 26.91 21.91 32.99
C PRO A 4 28.35 21.88 33.50
N LEU A 5 29.20 21.12 32.81
CA LEU A 5 30.61 20.99 33.16
C LEU A 5 31.32 22.30 32.79
N ALA A 6 32.00 22.92 33.76
CA ALA A 6 32.87 24.06 33.49
C ALA A 6 34.27 23.54 33.12
N LEU A 7 34.84 24.06 32.02
CA LEU A 7 36.22 23.77 31.63
C LEU A 7 37.20 24.40 32.61
N THR A 8 38.26 23.66 32.96
CA THR A 8 39.38 24.19 33.75
C THR A 8 40.21 25.19 32.94
N GLU A 9 41.01 26.00 33.64
CA GLU A 9 41.87 27.01 33.00
C GLU A 9 42.91 26.38 32.07
N ASP A 10 43.42 25.19 32.43
CA ASP A 10 44.32 24.39 31.60
C ASP A 10 43.66 23.88 30.31
N GLN A 11 42.39 23.45 30.40
CA GLN A 11 41.61 22.98 29.25
C GLN A 11 41.31 24.12 28.27
N LYS A 12 41.01 25.31 28.81
CA LYS A 12 40.85 26.53 28.01
C LYS A 12 42.15 26.92 27.31
N GLY A 13 43.27 26.88 28.03
CA GLY A 13 44.59 27.16 27.47
C GLY A 13 45.05 26.13 26.43
N PHE A 14 44.60 24.88 26.52
CA PHE A 14 44.85 23.86 25.50
C PHE A 14 44.02 24.10 24.23
N ILE A 15 42.74 24.46 24.37
CA ILE A 15 41.88 24.82 23.23
C ILE A 15 42.48 25.99 22.45
N ASP A 16 42.91 27.05 23.15
CA ASP A 16 43.46 28.25 22.53
C ASP A 16 44.77 28.00 21.74
N LYS A 17 45.54 26.97 22.13
CA LYS A 17 46.82 26.63 21.46
C LYS A 17 46.66 25.68 20.29
N ASN A 18 45.62 24.83 20.31
CA ASN A 18 45.45 23.75 19.34
C ASN A 18 44.27 23.97 18.38
N ILE A 19 43.58 25.11 18.48
CA ILE A 19 42.47 25.42 17.57
C ILE A 19 42.94 25.66 16.13
N ASP A 20 44.16 26.19 15.96
CA ASP A 20 44.74 26.43 14.63
C ASP A 20 45.11 25.12 13.92
N SER A 21 45.35 24.03 14.66
CA SER A 21 45.72 22.73 14.12
C SER A 21 44.55 21.75 14.02
N ILE A 22 43.53 21.86 14.90
CA ILE A 22 42.40 20.92 14.98
C ILE A 22 41.08 21.68 14.87
N THR A 23 40.52 21.67 13.66
CA THR A 23 39.24 22.31 13.36
C THR A 23 38.03 21.42 13.65
N ASP A 24 38.19 20.10 13.78
CA ASP A 24 37.09 19.17 14.09
C ASP A 24 36.77 19.16 15.59
N LEU A 25 35.54 19.55 15.94
CA LEU A 25 35.03 19.59 17.31
C LEU A 25 35.17 18.23 18.02
N ALA A 26 34.96 17.11 17.31
CA ALA A 26 35.03 15.79 17.91
C ALA A 26 36.46 15.42 18.30
N GLN A 27 37.44 15.71 17.43
CA GLN A 27 38.85 15.49 17.71
C GLN A 27 39.35 16.41 18.82
N LEU A 28 38.99 17.69 18.78
CA LEU A 28 39.33 18.65 19.81
C LEU A 28 38.79 18.23 21.19
N THR A 29 37.57 17.68 21.24
CA THR A 29 36.98 17.19 22.49
C THR A 29 37.73 15.98 23.05
N LYS A 30 38.20 15.06 22.20
CA LYS A 30 38.96 13.89 22.64
C LYS A 30 40.32 14.26 23.22
N GLU A 31 41.02 15.20 22.58
CA GLU A 31 42.34 15.65 23.03
C GLU A 31 42.27 16.51 24.29
N VAL A 32 41.28 17.39 24.42
CA VAL A 32 41.09 18.23 25.62
C VAL A 32 40.83 17.40 26.88
N PHE A 33 40.15 16.26 26.73
CA PHE A 33 39.76 15.39 27.85
C PHE A 33 40.56 14.09 27.93
N MET A 34 41.54 13.89 27.04
CA MET A 34 42.37 12.69 26.94
C MET A 34 41.53 11.39 26.99
N ASN A 35 40.42 11.39 26.26
CA ASN A 35 39.46 10.28 26.27
C ASN A 35 38.87 10.07 24.87
N ASP A 36 39.18 8.91 24.29
CA ASP A 36 38.85 8.54 22.92
C ASP A 36 37.36 8.25 22.69
N ASP A 37 36.60 8.03 23.76
CA ASP A 37 35.16 7.71 23.71
C ASP A 37 34.26 8.97 23.65
N LEU A 38 34.85 10.17 23.76
CA LEU A 38 34.09 11.42 23.77
C LEU A 38 33.84 11.95 22.36
N ASP A 39 32.65 12.51 22.15
CA ASP A 39 32.22 13.17 20.91
C ASP A 39 31.60 14.55 21.23
N GLY A 40 31.42 15.42 20.24
CA GLY A 40 30.85 16.76 20.38
C GLY A 40 29.44 16.80 20.99
N ARG A 41 28.74 15.65 21.08
CA ARG A 41 27.44 15.49 21.76
C ARG A 41 27.54 15.20 23.26
N SER A 42 28.71 14.81 23.75
CA SER A 42 28.97 14.52 25.16
C SER A 42 28.79 15.76 26.03
N ARG A 43 28.75 15.58 27.35
CA ARG A 43 28.66 16.72 28.28
C ARG A 43 29.91 17.60 28.19
N GLU A 44 31.04 16.95 27.97
CA GLU A 44 32.37 17.49 27.77
C GLU A 44 32.45 18.24 26.43
N GLY A 45 31.97 17.64 25.34
CA GLY A 45 31.90 18.28 24.02
C GLY A 45 30.96 19.49 23.97
N ARG A 46 29.87 19.48 24.74
CA ARG A 46 29.01 20.67 24.92
C ARG A 46 29.70 21.80 25.66
N ALA A 47 30.60 21.48 26.61
CA ALA A 47 31.38 22.49 27.33
C ALA A 47 32.43 23.14 26.42
N VAL A 48 33.12 22.34 25.59
CA VAL A 48 34.04 22.83 24.55
C VAL A 48 33.29 23.71 23.56
N ARG A 49 32.13 23.27 23.06
CA ARG A 49 31.29 24.05 22.15
C ARG A 49 30.84 25.38 22.74
N ALA A 50 30.42 25.41 24.01
CA ALA A 50 30.01 26.63 24.68
C ALA A 50 31.18 27.63 24.80
N TYR A 51 32.39 27.13 25.02
CA TYR A 51 33.59 27.95 25.08
C TYR A 51 33.99 28.51 23.70
N LEU A 52 34.00 27.67 22.65
CA LEU A 52 34.27 28.11 21.28
C LEU A 52 33.27 29.16 20.79
N SER A 53 31.98 28.94 21.09
CA SER A 53 30.91 29.89 20.78
C SER A 53 31.07 31.21 21.55
N SER A 54 31.62 31.20 22.78
CA SER A 54 31.87 32.42 23.55
C SER A 54 33.05 33.25 23.02
N LYS A 55 33.92 32.64 22.23
CA LYS A 55 35.08 33.28 21.59
C LYS A 55 34.89 33.56 20.10
N GLU A 56 33.71 33.28 19.56
CA GLU A 56 33.38 33.41 18.13
C GLU A 56 34.32 32.60 17.22
N ILE A 57 34.87 31.48 17.70
CA ILE A 57 35.76 30.66 16.90
C ILE A 57 34.95 29.63 16.10
N GLU A 58 35.13 29.64 14.78
CA GLU A 58 34.52 28.67 13.89
C GLU A 58 35.17 27.29 14.05
N TYR A 59 34.34 26.26 14.10
CA TYR A 59 34.78 24.87 14.19
C TYR A 59 34.00 24.03 13.19
N SER A 60 34.67 23.04 12.61
CA SER A 60 34.05 22.08 11.72
C SER A 60 33.26 21.07 12.53
N THR A 61 32.06 20.76 12.05
CA THR A 61 31.29 19.61 12.52
C THR A 61 30.94 18.76 11.32
N ARG A 62 30.76 17.46 11.53
CA ARG A 62 30.18 16.56 10.50
C ARG A 62 28.71 16.90 10.15
N HIS A 63 28.18 18.04 10.60
CA HIS A 63 26.83 18.47 10.29
C HIS A 63 26.80 19.07 8.89
N VAL A 64 26.28 18.33 7.93
CA VAL A 64 25.99 18.81 6.58
C VAL A 64 24.92 19.91 6.68
N SER A 65 25.28 21.16 6.39
CA SER A 65 24.30 22.24 6.26
C SER A 65 23.35 21.95 5.10
N LYS A 66 22.10 22.43 5.20
CA LYS A 66 21.17 22.35 4.07
C LYS A 66 21.74 23.18 2.92
N LYS A 67 22.00 22.54 1.76
CA LYS A 67 22.30 23.27 0.52
C LYS A 67 21.10 24.17 0.18
N GLU A 68 21.40 25.40 -0.23
CA GLU A 68 20.40 26.37 -0.70
C GLU A 68 19.74 25.89 -2.00
N ASP A 69 18.57 26.45 -2.30
CA ASP A 69 17.84 26.17 -3.54
C ASP A 69 18.57 26.81 -4.72
N ILE A 70 18.72 26.05 -5.81
CA ILE A 70 19.47 26.50 -6.98
C ILE A 70 18.48 27.16 -7.94
N VAL A 71 18.77 28.40 -8.30
CA VAL A 71 18.05 29.15 -9.33
C VAL A 71 18.83 29.04 -10.63
N LEU A 72 18.18 28.62 -11.71
CA LEU A 72 18.79 28.51 -13.03
C LEU A 72 19.04 29.91 -13.61
N THR A 73 20.14 30.07 -14.34
CA THR A 73 20.38 31.28 -15.14
C THR A 73 19.68 31.19 -16.48
N ALA A 74 19.40 32.34 -17.12
CA ALA A 74 18.74 32.36 -18.43
C ALA A 74 19.49 31.55 -19.52
N GLU A 75 20.82 31.51 -19.47
CA GLU A 75 21.64 30.68 -20.37
C GLU A 75 21.41 29.18 -20.13
N GLN A 76 21.26 28.77 -18.87
CA GLN A 76 20.99 27.38 -18.51
C GLN A 76 19.58 26.96 -18.95
N GLU A 77 18.60 27.85 -18.80
CA GLU A 77 17.22 27.63 -19.26
C GLU A 77 17.14 27.43 -20.78
N GLU A 78 17.84 28.28 -21.55
CA GLU A 78 17.90 28.17 -23.01
C GLU A 78 18.58 26.87 -23.44
N PHE A 79 19.70 26.51 -22.80
CA PHE A 79 20.38 25.24 -23.04
C PHE A 79 19.48 24.03 -22.77
N ILE A 80 18.71 24.05 -21.67
CA ILE A 80 17.78 22.97 -21.34
C ILE A 80 16.70 22.87 -22.42
N ARG A 81 16.15 24.00 -22.89
CA ARG A 81 15.10 24.02 -23.92
C ARG A 81 15.58 23.43 -25.25
N GLU A 82 16.82 23.70 -25.64
CA GLU A 82 17.41 23.17 -26.88
C GLU A 82 17.77 21.68 -26.80
N ASN A 83 18.19 21.20 -25.63
CA ASN A 83 18.69 19.84 -25.45
C ASN A 83 17.65 18.88 -24.83
N CYS A 84 16.45 19.37 -24.49
CA CYS A 84 15.38 18.53 -23.97
C CYS A 84 14.78 17.67 -25.09
N SER A 85 14.87 16.35 -24.93
CA SER A 85 14.21 15.37 -25.80
C SER A 85 13.73 14.19 -24.98
N SER A 86 12.73 13.46 -25.47
CA SER A 86 12.02 12.38 -24.77
C SER A 86 12.92 11.22 -24.28
N GLY A 87 14.20 11.19 -24.68
CA GLY A 87 15.18 10.19 -24.26
C GLY A 87 16.20 10.67 -23.22
N VAL A 88 16.34 11.98 -22.98
CA VAL A 88 17.39 12.53 -22.11
C VAL A 88 16.84 12.67 -20.69
N SER A 89 17.52 12.08 -19.72
CA SER A 89 17.15 12.18 -18.30
C SER A 89 17.50 13.56 -17.76
N SER A 90 16.67 14.08 -16.83
CA SER A 90 16.96 15.34 -16.13
C SER A 90 18.31 15.30 -15.41
N LEU A 91 18.79 14.11 -15.02
CA LEU A 91 20.12 13.92 -14.44
C LEU A 91 21.25 14.19 -15.44
N GLN A 92 21.09 13.73 -16.68
CA GLN A 92 22.08 13.94 -17.73
C GLN A 92 22.12 15.41 -18.12
N LEU A 93 20.96 16.05 -18.25
CA LEU A 93 20.87 17.50 -18.47
C LEU A 93 21.50 18.28 -17.33
N ALA A 94 21.23 17.93 -16.08
CA ALA A 94 21.86 18.59 -14.93
C ALA A 94 23.40 18.48 -14.95
N LYS A 95 23.93 17.30 -15.29
CA LYS A 95 25.40 17.11 -15.43
C LYS A 95 25.99 17.98 -16.54
N LEU A 96 25.29 18.16 -17.65
CA LEU A 96 25.73 19.02 -18.75
C LEU A 96 25.67 20.50 -18.37
N VAL A 97 24.56 20.93 -17.78
CA VAL A 97 24.30 22.34 -17.41
C VAL A 97 25.27 22.85 -16.35
N PHE A 98 25.51 22.05 -15.30
CA PHE A 98 26.34 22.48 -14.17
C PHE A 98 27.81 22.08 -14.33
N SER A 99 28.16 21.31 -15.37
CA SER A 99 29.52 20.79 -15.61
C SER A 99 30.14 20.05 -14.41
N GLU A 100 29.31 19.62 -13.45
CA GLU A 100 29.72 18.89 -12.26
C GLU A 100 29.46 17.39 -12.42
N GLU A 101 30.54 16.61 -12.43
CA GLU A 101 30.46 15.15 -12.61
C GLU A 101 29.81 14.44 -11.40
N ASN A 102 29.80 15.11 -10.24
CA ASN A 102 29.33 14.57 -8.96
C ASN A 102 27.85 14.82 -8.67
N ILE A 103 27.06 15.27 -9.66
CA ILE A 103 25.61 15.44 -9.48
C ILE A 103 24.95 14.06 -9.33
N LYS A 104 24.23 13.90 -8.22
CA LYS A 104 23.48 12.69 -7.88
C LYS A 104 22.02 12.85 -8.29
N HIS A 105 21.37 11.73 -8.59
CA HIS A 105 19.92 11.68 -8.76
C HIS A 105 19.23 12.24 -7.51
N MET A 106 18.18 13.06 -7.68
CA MET A 106 17.47 13.78 -6.60
C MET A 106 18.25 14.91 -5.89
N SER A 107 19.37 15.36 -6.45
CA SER A 107 20.06 16.54 -5.90
C SER A 107 19.28 17.84 -6.19
N LYS A 108 19.73 18.96 -5.61
CA LYS A 108 19.10 20.27 -5.84
C LYS A 108 19.23 20.70 -7.31
N GLU A 109 20.38 20.40 -7.90
CA GLU A 109 20.71 20.64 -9.30
C GLU A 109 19.76 19.85 -10.22
N PHE A 110 19.50 18.58 -9.87
CA PHE A 110 18.54 17.73 -10.57
C PHE A 110 17.11 18.31 -10.51
N TRP A 111 16.65 18.68 -9.30
CA TRP A 111 15.29 19.19 -9.12
C TRP A 111 15.07 20.54 -9.81
N ALA A 112 16.06 21.43 -9.81
CA ALA A 112 15.99 22.70 -10.52
C ALA A 112 15.74 22.50 -12.03
N VAL A 113 16.46 21.56 -12.65
CA VAL A 113 16.27 21.21 -14.07
C VAL A 113 14.93 20.51 -14.29
N HIS A 114 14.55 19.56 -13.44
CA HIS A 114 13.30 18.81 -13.59
C HIS A 114 12.05 19.69 -13.46
N GLU A 115 12.03 20.59 -12.46
CA GLU A 115 10.93 21.53 -12.23
C GLU A 115 10.82 22.54 -13.39
N PHE A 116 11.96 23.00 -13.93
CA PHE A 116 11.97 23.84 -15.12
C PHE A 116 11.33 23.13 -16.33
N ILE A 117 11.76 21.90 -16.63
CA ILE A 117 11.20 21.08 -17.73
C ILE A 117 9.69 20.89 -17.55
N GLU A 118 9.22 20.60 -16.34
CA GLU A 118 7.79 20.42 -16.06
C GLU A 118 6.99 21.73 -16.21
N SER A 119 7.53 22.85 -15.70
CA SER A 119 6.86 24.15 -15.79
C SER A 119 6.70 24.66 -17.22
N GLU A 120 7.67 24.39 -18.09
CA GLU A 120 7.62 24.72 -19.53
C GLU A 120 6.83 23.69 -20.34
N GLY A 121 6.45 22.54 -19.74
CA GLY A 121 5.74 21.46 -20.44
C GLY A 121 6.59 20.74 -21.48
N LEU A 122 7.90 20.70 -21.29
CA LEU A 122 8.85 20.04 -22.17
C LEU A 122 8.80 18.52 -22.01
N ALA A 123 9.34 17.79 -22.99
CA ALA A 123 9.26 16.33 -23.03
C ALA A 123 10.13 15.68 -21.94
N LEU A 124 9.49 15.24 -20.86
CA LEU A 124 10.14 14.48 -19.79
C LEU A 124 10.55 13.07 -20.26
N SER A 125 11.61 12.55 -19.66
CA SER A 125 11.96 11.14 -19.81
C SER A 125 10.86 10.24 -19.23
N GLU A 126 10.59 9.12 -19.89
CA GLU A 126 9.59 8.11 -19.46
C GLU A 126 9.81 7.62 -18.01
N ASN A 127 11.05 7.66 -17.52
CA ASN A 127 11.38 7.20 -16.18
C ASN A 127 11.13 8.23 -15.08
N GLU A 128 10.84 9.49 -15.43
CA GLU A 128 10.77 10.62 -14.49
C GLU A 128 9.38 11.27 -14.43
N THR A 129 8.43 10.79 -15.22
CA THR A 129 7.09 11.40 -15.38
C THR A 129 6.30 11.46 -14.06
N ALA A 130 6.55 10.57 -13.11
CA ALA A 130 5.78 10.50 -11.87
C ALA A 130 6.43 11.22 -10.69
N MET A 131 7.60 11.83 -10.85
CA MET A 131 8.37 12.35 -9.71
C MET A 131 7.74 13.60 -9.09
N SER A 132 7.15 14.46 -9.92
CA SER A 132 6.38 15.62 -9.48
C SER A 132 4.94 15.31 -9.11
N VAL A 133 4.39 14.20 -9.61
CA VAL A 133 3.00 13.82 -9.37
C VAL A 133 2.87 13.12 -8.02
N LYS A 134 2.16 13.74 -7.07
CA LYS A 134 1.84 13.09 -5.79
C LYS A 134 0.61 12.18 -5.93
N TYR A 135 0.79 10.89 -5.68
CA TYR A 135 -0.34 9.95 -5.65
C TYR A 135 -1.35 10.30 -4.54
N THR A 136 -2.63 10.35 -4.90
CA THR A 136 -3.74 10.54 -3.96
C THR A 136 -4.74 9.39 -4.06
N PRO A 137 -4.98 8.65 -2.96
CA PRO A 137 -5.92 7.54 -2.99
C PRO A 137 -7.35 8.04 -3.20
N PRO A 138 -8.22 7.26 -3.86
CA PRO A 138 -9.61 7.63 -4.10
C PRO A 138 -10.37 7.77 -2.77
N LYS A 139 -10.95 8.95 -2.52
CA LYS A 139 -11.72 9.26 -1.30
C LYS A 139 -13.23 9.06 -1.47
N ALA A 140 -13.71 9.03 -2.70
CA ALA A 140 -15.13 8.90 -3.03
C ALA A 140 -15.38 7.55 -3.69
N ASP A 141 -16.49 6.91 -3.35
CA ASP A 141 -16.84 5.57 -3.83
C ASP A 141 -17.04 5.58 -5.36
N SER A 142 -17.55 6.68 -5.92
CA SER A 142 -17.64 6.89 -7.38
C SER A 142 -16.29 6.81 -8.10
N LYS A 143 -15.21 7.30 -7.49
CA LYS A 143 -13.85 7.19 -8.03
C LYS A 143 -13.31 5.77 -7.95
N VAL A 144 -13.67 5.04 -6.89
CA VAL A 144 -13.28 3.64 -6.73
C VAL A 144 -14.00 2.78 -7.76
N ILE A 145 -15.29 3.03 -8.00
CA ILE A 145 -16.08 2.34 -9.03
C ILE A 145 -15.49 2.57 -10.42
N LYS A 146 -15.15 3.81 -10.76
CA LYS A 146 -14.46 4.10 -12.04
C LYS A 146 -13.17 3.28 -12.18
N LYS A 147 -12.32 3.26 -11.15
CA LYS A 147 -11.09 2.46 -11.15
C LYS A 147 -11.35 0.95 -11.30
N ILE A 148 -12.36 0.41 -10.64
CA ILE A 148 -12.75 -1.01 -10.83
C ILE A 148 -13.17 -1.24 -12.28
N ASN A 149 -13.99 -0.36 -12.84
CA ASN A 149 -14.48 -0.49 -14.20
C ASN A 149 -13.33 -0.42 -15.22
N ASP A 150 -12.40 0.51 -15.04
CA ASP A 150 -11.23 0.70 -15.91
C ASP A 150 -10.25 -0.49 -15.82
N CYS A 151 -9.99 -1.01 -14.61
CA CYS A 151 -8.95 -2.02 -14.40
C CYS A 151 -9.43 -3.48 -14.58
N VAL A 152 -10.72 -3.75 -14.38
CA VAL A 152 -11.31 -5.10 -14.40
C VAL A 152 -12.23 -5.30 -15.61
N GLY A 153 -12.69 -4.23 -16.25
CA GLY A 153 -13.64 -4.30 -17.38
C GLY A 153 -15.06 -4.66 -16.95
N VAL A 154 -15.39 -4.49 -15.66
CA VAL A 154 -16.76 -4.65 -15.15
C VAL A 154 -17.51 -3.33 -15.34
N SER A 155 -18.78 -3.35 -15.71
CA SER A 155 -19.62 -2.13 -15.79
C SER A 155 -20.51 -2.04 -14.56
N ILE A 156 -19.94 -1.62 -13.42
CA ILE A 156 -20.73 -1.43 -12.20
C ILE A 156 -21.45 -0.08 -12.28
N GLU A 157 -22.79 -0.12 -12.31
CA GLU A 157 -23.66 1.05 -12.20
C GLU A 157 -23.99 1.32 -10.73
N GLU A 158 -23.86 2.57 -10.26
CA GLU A 158 -24.17 2.98 -8.88
C GLU A 158 -25.61 2.64 -8.45
N ASP A 159 -26.55 2.67 -9.41
CA ASP A 159 -27.98 2.47 -9.18
C ASP A 159 -28.38 1.00 -8.97
N LYS A 160 -27.51 0.03 -9.32
CA LYS A 160 -27.78 -1.42 -9.20
C LYS A 160 -26.81 -2.13 -8.26
N MET A 161 -26.45 -1.47 -7.15
CA MET A 161 -25.38 -1.95 -6.28
C MET A 161 -25.88 -2.87 -5.15
N THR A 162 -25.56 -4.17 -5.24
CA THR A 162 -25.77 -5.16 -4.17
C THR A 162 -25.02 -4.78 -2.89
N VAL A 163 -25.58 -5.14 -1.72
CA VAL A 163 -24.94 -4.90 -0.40
C VAL A 163 -23.50 -5.43 -0.33
N GLN A 164 -23.22 -6.56 -0.99
CA GLN A 164 -21.87 -7.13 -1.08
C GLN A 164 -20.92 -6.22 -1.88
N PHE A 165 -21.34 -5.70 -3.04
CA PHE A 165 -20.53 -4.75 -3.81
C PHE A 165 -20.23 -3.46 -3.03
N LYS A 166 -21.20 -2.95 -2.25
CA LYS A 166 -20.97 -1.78 -1.38
C LYS A 166 -19.84 -2.05 -0.38
N ARG A 167 -19.86 -3.22 0.28
CA ARG A 167 -18.83 -3.64 1.24
C ARG A 167 -17.46 -3.80 0.55
N SER A 168 -17.45 -4.41 -0.63
CA SER A 168 -16.23 -4.57 -1.44
C SER A 168 -15.59 -3.24 -1.83
N ILE A 169 -16.39 -2.27 -2.27
CA ILE A 169 -15.91 -0.93 -2.63
C ILE A 169 -15.36 -0.19 -1.39
N GLU A 170 -16.07 -0.25 -0.26
CA GLU A 170 -15.63 0.37 0.99
C GLU A 170 -14.32 -0.27 1.49
N SER A 171 -14.21 -1.60 1.43
CA SER A 171 -13.00 -2.33 1.79
C SER A 171 -11.84 -1.98 0.86
N LEU A 172 -12.04 -1.99 -0.46
CA LEU A 172 -11.00 -1.61 -1.43
C LEU A 172 -10.49 -0.20 -1.19
N ARG A 173 -11.39 0.75 -0.93
CA ARG A 173 -11.03 2.13 -0.56
C ARG A 173 -10.12 2.17 0.66
N LYS A 174 -10.40 1.37 1.70
CA LYS A 174 -9.53 1.26 2.89
C LYS A 174 -8.17 0.64 2.53
N PHE A 175 -8.15 -0.39 1.69
CA PHE A 175 -6.92 -1.08 1.27
C PHE A 175 -5.97 -0.14 0.50
N MET A 176 -6.50 0.67 -0.42
CA MET A 176 -5.70 1.65 -1.18
C MET A 176 -5.21 2.83 -0.32
N CYS A 177 -5.87 3.09 0.81
CA CYS A 177 -5.41 4.06 1.80
C CYS A 177 -4.36 3.49 2.77
N ALA A 178 -4.00 2.21 2.66
CA ALA A 178 -3.07 1.58 3.59
C ALA A 178 -1.67 2.24 3.53
N PRO A 179 -0.99 2.45 4.68
CA PRO A 179 0.31 3.12 4.72
C PRO A 179 1.36 2.46 3.82
N ARG A 180 1.41 1.13 3.81
CA ARG A 180 2.35 0.36 2.98
C ARG A 180 2.06 0.54 1.49
N PHE A 181 0.78 0.50 1.09
CA PHE A 181 0.37 0.75 -0.29
C PHE A 181 0.87 2.13 -0.75
N LEU A 182 0.63 3.16 0.06
CA LEU A 182 1.05 4.54 -0.22
C LEU A 182 2.58 4.69 -0.27
N GLN A 183 3.32 3.96 0.56
CA GLN A 183 4.78 3.98 0.53
C GLN A 183 5.33 3.36 -0.76
N VAL A 184 4.78 2.22 -1.16
CA VAL A 184 5.22 1.49 -2.36
C VAL A 184 4.93 2.30 -3.62
N ILE A 185 3.70 2.79 -3.80
CA ILE A 185 3.32 3.53 -5.01
C ILE A 185 4.13 4.82 -5.21
N ARG A 186 4.52 5.48 -4.10
CA ARG A 186 5.38 6.68 -4.13
C ARG A 186 6.82 6.40 -4.51
N THR A 187 7.27 5.15 -4.41
CA THR A 187 8.64 4.75 -4.75
C THR A 187 8.83 4.68 -6.26
N TYR A 188 7.77 4.49 -7.05
CA TYR A 188 7.85 4.45 -8.51
C TYR A 188 7.99 5.85 -9.09
N THR A 189 8.92 5.99 -10.03
CA THR A 189 9.25 7.25 -10.73
C THR A 189 8.55 7.39 -12.08
N ASN A 190 8.06 6.29 -12.66
CA ASN A 190 7.26 6.24 -13.88
C ASN A 190 5.75 6.11 -13.53
N ILE A 191 4.89 6.82 -14.26
CA ILE A 191 3.43 6.79 -14.09
C ILE A 191 2.89 5.44 -14.55
N ASP A 192 3.39 4.87 -15.64
CA ASP A 192 2.93 3.58 -16.16
C ASP A 192 3.13 2.45 -15.15
N ASP A 193 4.22 2.50 -14.39
CA ASP A 193 4.50 1.53 -13.33
C ASP A 193 3.55 1.74 -12.14
N ARG A 194 3.16 2.99 -11.82
CA ARG A 194 2.17 3.27 -10.77
C ARG A 194 0.78 2.82 -11.17
N ASP A 195 0.38 3.10 -12.41
CA ASP A 195 -0.93 2.74 -12.94
C ASP A 195 -1.05 1.22 -13.05
N LEU A 196 0.01 0.54 -13.50
CA LEU A 196 0.08 -0.92 -13.50
C LEU A 196 0.01 -1.50 -12.08
N PHE A 197 0.78 -0.96 -11.13
CA PHE A 197 0.73 -1.36 -9.73
C PHE A 197 -0.71 -1.29 -9.17
N GLU A 198 -1.35 -0.14 -9.38
CA GLU A 198 -2.68 0.13 -8.87
C GLU A 198 -3.72 -0.78 -9.56
N ALA A 199 -3.63 -0.96 -10.87
CA ALA A 199 -4.53 -1.80 -11.64
C ALA A 199 -4.46 -3.27 -11.21
N GLU A 200 -3.25 -3.83 -11.07
CA GLU A 200 -3.07 -5.21 -10.59
C GLU A 200 -3.58 -5.39 -9.16
N PHE A 201 -3.32 -4.40 -8.29
CA PHE A 201 -3.81 -4.44 -6.91
C PHE A 201 -5.33 -4.40 -6.85
N VAL A 202 -5.98 -3.51 -7.60
CA VAL A 202 -7.44 -3.42 -7.69
C VAL A 202 -8.00 -4.74 -8.22
N ARG A 203 -7.46 -5.27 -9.32
CA ARG A 203 -7.91 -6.54 -9.92
C ARG A 203 -7.81 -7.72 -8.95
N ALA A 204 -6.76 -7.76 -8.13
CA ALA A 204 -6.55 -8.84 -7.17
C ALA A 204 -7.45 -8.75 -5.92
N THR A 205 -7.88 -7.55 -5.51
CA THR A 205 -8.49 -7.32 -4.19
C THR A 205 -9.94 -6.81 -4.19
N TRP A 206 -10.44 -6.27 -5.30
CA TRP A 206 -11.75 -5.58 -5.33
C TRP A 206 -12.93 -6.48 -4.93
N ASP A 207 -12.92 -7.76 -5.28
CA ASP A 207 -13.98 -8.73 -4.99
C ASP A 207 -13.87 -9.37 -3.59
N LYS A 208 -12.92 -8.91 -2.76
CA LYS A 208 -12.54 -9.55 -1.49
C LYS A 208 -12.67 -8.58 -0.31
N PRO A 209 -13.87 -8.38 0.24
CA PRO A 209 -14.08 -7.43 1.35
C PRO A 209 -13.42 -7.88 2.66
N ASP A 210 -13.17 -9.18 2.82
CA ASP A 210 -12.75 -9.82 4.08
C ASP A 210 -11.22 -9.97 4.25
N LEU A 211 -10.43 -9.24 3.47
CA LEU A 211 -8.97 -9.35 3.52
C LEU A 211 -8.40 -8.79 4.84
N THR A 212 -7.47 -9.53 5.44
CA THR A 212 -6.72 -9.07 6.61
C THR A 212 -5.55 -8.17 6.21
N THR A 213 -5.01 -7.41 7.17
CA THR A 213 -3.81 -6.57 6.95
C THR A 213 -2.63 -7.37 6.41
N ASP A 214 -2.45 -8.61 6.86
CA ASP A 214 -1.34 -9.46 6.40
C ASP A 214 -1.56 -9.93 4.96
N GLU A 215 -2.79 -10.29 4.59
CA GLU A 215 -3.11 -10.62 3.20
C GLU A 215 -2.93 -9.42 2.27
N ILE A 216 -3.36 -8.22 2.71
CA ILE A 216 -3.14 -6.98 1.94
C ILE A 216 -1.65 -6.75 1.71
N ASN A 217 -0.83 -6.96 2.73
CA ASN A 217 0.62 -6.86 2.62
C ASN A 217 1.22 -7.87 1.63
N LEU A 218 0.70 -9.10 1.61
CA LEU A 218 1.12 -10.12 0.64
C LEU A 218 0.67 -9.78 -0.78
N TYR A 219 -0.56 -9.29 -0.97
CA TYR A 219 -1.03 -8.80 -2.27
C TYR A 219 -0.19 -7.63 -2.79
N ILE A 220 0.20 -6.69 -1.91
CA ILE A 220 1.13 -5.61 -2.26
C ILE A 220 2.45 -6.20 -2.79
N ASN A 221 3.02 -7.21 -2.13
CA ASN A 221 4.25 -7.84 -2.60
C ASN A 221 4.08 -8.51 -3.97
N VAL A 222 2.97 -9.21 -4.19
CA VAL A 222 2.65 -9.80 -5.50
C VAL A 222 2.61 -8.72 -6.59
N CYS A 223 1.98 -7.57 -6.31
CA CYS A 223 1.92 -6.45 -7.25
C CYS A 223 3.31 -5.82 -7.49
N MET A 224 4.18 -5.77 -6.48
CA MET A 224 5.58 -5.35 -6.66
C MET A 224 6.34 -6.32 -7.56
N ASP A 225 6.17 -7.63 -7.35
CA ASP A 225 6.82 -8.66 -8.15
C ASP A 225 6.37 -8.59 -9.64
N TYR A 226 5.10 -8.26 -9.92
CA TYR A 226 4.63 -8.01 -11.30
C TYR A 226 5.40 -6.88 -12.00
N ILE A 227 5.65 -5.77 -11.31
CA ILE A 227 6.41 -4.63 -11.87
C ILE A 227 7.89 -4.99 -12.02
N HIS A 228 8.44 -5.73 -11.07
CA HIS A 228 9.80 -6.26 -11.19
C HIS A 228 9.93 -7.17 -12.42
N LEU A 229 8.95 -8.04 -12.66
CA LEU A 229 8.90 -8.91 -13.84
C LEU A 229 8.91 -8.10 -15.14
N LYS A 230 8.02 -7.10 -15.25
CA LYS A 230 7.98 -6.16 -16.40
C LYS A 230 9.34 -5.49 -16.63
N ARG A 231 9.97 -4.98 -15.57
CA ARG A 231 11.28 -4.30 -15.67
C ARG A 231 12.40 -5.24 -16.11
N ILE A 232 12.44 -6.45 -15.56
CA ILE A 232 13.41 -7.48 -15.96
C ILE A 232 13.20 -7.84 -17.43
N GLN A 233 11.95 -8.00 -17.86
CA GLN A 233 11.61 -8.30 -19.25
C GLN A 233 12.07 -7.17 -20.20
N SER A 234 11.75 -5.91 -19.88
CA SER A 234 12.24 -4.77 -20.67
C SER A 234 13.77 -4.66 -20.69
N ALA A 235 14.45 -5.05 -19.61
CA ALA A 235 15.91 -5.11 -19.58
C ALA A 235 16.45 -6.24 -20.47
N MET A 236 15.82 -7.42 -20.47
CA MET A 236 16.17 -8.52 -21.38
C MET A 236 15.96 -8.12 -22.84
N ASP A 237 14.87 -7.44 -23.18
CA ASP A 237 14.61 -6.98 -24.55
C ASP A 237 15.67 -5.98 -25.03
N LYS A 238 16.11 -5.06 -24.15
CA LYS A 238 17.22 -4.13 -24.44
C LYS A 238 18.55 -4.86 -24.63
N LEU A 239 18.85 -5.83 -23.77
CA LEU A 239 20.08 -6.64 -23.88
C LEU A 239 20.10 -7.48 -25.16
N ASN A 240 18.96 -8.04 -25.56
CA ASN A 240 18.83 -8.77 -26.83
C ASN A 240 19.09 -7.86 -28.03
N ARG A 241 18.52 -6.65 -28.05
CA ARG A 241 18.81 -5.67 -29.11
C ARG A 241 20.30 -5.32 -29.17
N MET A 242 20.93 -5.06 -28.02
CA MET A 242 22.37 -4.79 -27.96
C MET A 242 23.20 -6.00 -28.42
N PHE A 243 22.74 -7.22 -28.14
CA PHE A 243 23.39 -8.45 -28.58
C PHE A 243 23.37 -8.57 -30.10
N ASP A 244 22.19 -8.36 -30.72
CA ASP A 244 22.01 -8.39 -32.18
C ASP A 244 22.83 -7.29 -32.90
N GLU A 245 23.02 -6.13 -32.25
CA GLU A 245 23.84 -5.03 -32.78
C GLU A 245 25.36 -5.26 -32.63
N SER A 246 25.80 -6.17 -31.74
CA SER A 246 27.20 -6.36 -31.37
C SER A 246 27.88 -7.58 -32.02
N GLU A 247 27.31 -8.11 -33.11
CA GLU A 247 27.76 -9.35 -33.77
C GLU A 247 29.27 -9.37 -34.17
N GLU A 248 29.92 -8.21 -34.32
CA GLU A 248 31.34 -8.11 -34.70
C GLU A 248 32.34 -8.17 -33.54
N GLN A 249 31.90 -8.06 -32.27
CA GLN A 249 32.80 -7.99 -31.09
C GLN A 249 32.56 -9.15 -30.11
N GLN A 250 33.26 -10.27 -30.31
CA GLN A 250 33.14 -11.49 -29.49
C GLN A 250 33.20 -11.27 -27.97
N ASP A 251 34.06 -10.37 -27.49
CA ASP A 251 34.20 -10.10 -26.05
C ASP A 251 32.96 -9.41 -25.45
N ILE A 252 32.27 -8.57 -26.22
CA ILE A 252 31.01 -7.93 -25.80
C ILE A 252 29.87 -8.94 -25.82
N THR A 253 29.83 -9.80 -26.84
CA THR A 253 28.84 -10.88 -26.98
C THR A 253 28.88 -11.84 -25.78
N ILE A 254 30.08 -12.23 -25.31
CA ILE A 254 30.23 -13.12 -24.15
C ILE A 254 29.70 -12.45 -22.87
N ARG A 255 30.08 -11.18 -22.62
CA ARG A 255 29.60 -10.45 -21.43
C ARG A 255 28.09 -10.22 -21.45
N LEU A 256 27.52 -9.87 -22.61
CA LEU A 256 26.07 -9.72 -22.75
C LEU A 256 25.34 -11.04 -22.51
N THR A 257 25.89 -12.16 -22.95
CA THR A 257 25.33 -13.50 -22.71
C THR A 257 25.31 -13.84 -21.22
N GLU A 258 26.39 -13.54 -20.49
CA GLU A 258 26.45 -13.73 -19.04
C GLU A 258 25.40 -12.86 -18.31
N ILE A 259 25.30 -11.57 -18.66
CA ILE A 259 24.30 -10.67 -18.08
C ILE A 259 22.88 -11.14 -18.39
N LEU A 260 22.62 -11.57 -19.62
CA LEU A 260 21.31 -12.09 -20.04
C LEU A 260 20.94 -13.35 -19.27
N LYS A 261 21.90 -14.26 -19.05
CA LYS A 261 21.71 -15.45 -18.21
C LYS A 261 21.35 -15.05 -16.78
N THR A 262 22.09 -14.11 -16.18
CA THR A 262 21.77 -13.61 -14.83
C THR A 262 20.38 -12.98 -14.76
N LYS A 263 20.00 -12.17 -15.75
CA LYS A 263 18.65 -11.56 -15.82
C LYS A 263 17.54 -12.59 -16.02
N SER A 264 17.80 -13.64 -16.81
CA SER A 264 16.88 -14.77 -16.96
C SER A 264 16.71 -15.56 -15.65
N GLU A 265 17.79 -15.76 -14.88
CA GLU A 265 17.73 -16.38 -13.55
C GLU A 265 16.94 -15.51 -12.55
N GLU A 266 17.15 -14.20 -12.54
CA GLU A 266 16.37 -13.24 -11.74
C GLU A 266 14.88 -13.29 -12.10
N TYR A 267 14.54 -13.36 -13.40
CA TYR A 267 13.17 -13.49 -13.89
C TYR A 267 12.50 -14.76 -13.33
N ASN A 268 13.14 -15.91 -13.50
CA ASN A 268 12.63 -17.20 -13.02
C ASN A 268 12.46 -17.24 -11.50
N GLN A 269 13.35 -16.58 -10.75
CA GLN A 269 13.23 -16.47 -9.29
C GLN A 269 12.02 -15.61 -8.88
N CYS A 270 11.77 -14.50 -9.59
CA CYS A 270 10.62 -13.64 -9.34
C CYS A 270 9.30 -14.38 -9.65
N GLU A 271 9.25 -15.10 -10.78
CA GLU A 271 8.09 -15.89 -11.17
C GLU A 271 7.74 -16.96 -10.13
N LYS A 272 8.74 -17.75 -9.68
CA LYS A 272 8.55 -18.75 -8.61
C LYS A 272 8.10 -18.14 -7.30
N ARG A 273 8.64 -16.98 -6.93
CA ARG A 273 8.23 -16.26 -5.72
C ARG A 273 6.77 -15.84 -5.83
N MET A 274 6.37 -15.28 -6.96
CA MET A 274 5.01 -14.84 -7.23
C MET A 274 4.03 -16.01 -7.17
N GLU A 275 4.34 -17.13 -7.82
CA GLU A 275 3.52 -18.35 -7.77
C GLU A 275 3.34 -18.84 -6.31
N SER A 276 4.42 -18.89 -5.53
CA SER A 276 4.37 -19.32 -4.14
C SER A 276 3.53 -18.39 -3.25
N LEU A 277 3.58 -17.08 -3.49
CA LEU A 277 2.77 -16.10 -2.74
C LEU A 277 1.29 -16.24 -3.09
N ILE A 278 0.97 -16.42 -4.36
CA ILE A 278 -0.41 -16.62 -4.83
C ILE A 278 -1.00 -17.90 -4.24
N GLN A 279 -0.24 -19.01 -4.27
CA GLN A 279 -0.68 -20.28 -3.68
C GLN A 279 -0.94 -20.16 -2.18
N LYS A 280 -0.05 -19.47 -1.44
CA LYS A 280 -0.24 -19.19 0.00
C LYS A 280 -1.48 -18.35 0.27
N LEU A 281 -1.65 -17.26 -0.47
CA LEU A 281 -2.81 -16.37 -0.37
C LEU A 281 -4.13 -17.12 -0.59
N GLN A 282 -4.20 -17.96 -1.63
CA GLN A 282 -5.38 -18.76 -1.91
C GLN A 282 -5.63 -19.81 -0.82
N GLY A 283 -4.58 -20.50 -0.38
CA GLY A 283 -4.68 -21.55 0.64
C GLY A 283 -5.12 -21.03 2.01
N ASP A 284 -4.47 -19.98 2.52
CA ASP A 284 -4.75 -19.44 3.86
C ASP A 284 -6.12 -18.75 3.91
N ARG A 285 -6.51 -18.06 2.83
CA ARG A 285 -7.85 -17.49 2.70
C ARG A 285 -8.92 -18.58 2.64
N ALA A 286 -8.72 -19.60 1.81
CA ALA A 286 -9.68 -20.70 1.67
C ALA A 286 -9.91 -21.42 3.01
N LYS A 287 -8.83 -21.72 3.76
CA LYS A 287 -8.94 -22.31 5.09
C LYS A 287 -9.73 -21.44 6.07
N ARG A 288 -9.51 -20.13 6.05
CA ARG A 288 -10.25 -19.19 6.92
C ARG A 288 -11.73 -19.15 6.57
N ILE A 289 -12.04 -19.01 5.28
CA ILE A 289 -13.43 -18.97 4.80
C ILE A 289 -14.12 -20.29 5.15
N GLN A 290 -13.47 -21.43 4.94
CA GLN A 290 -14.01 -22.74 5.31
C GLN A 290 -14.28 -22.84 6.82
N GLY A 291 -13.37 -22.35 7.66
CA GLY A 291 -13.56 -22.28 9.11
C GLY A 291 -14.74 -21.38 9.52
N GLN A 292 -14.97 -20.28 8.80
CA GLN A 292 -16.08 -19.38 9.05
C GLN A 292 -17.42 -19.93 8.55
N VAL A 293 -17.44 -20.60 7.40
CA VAL A 293 -18.60 -21.32 6.89
C VAL A 293 -19.00 -22.44 7.84
N ALA A 294 -18.05 -23.20 8.38
CA ALA A 294 -18.34 -24.24 9.38
C ALA A 294 -19.00 -23.68 10.65
N LYS A 295 -18.57 -22.50 11.12
CA LYS A 295 -19.20 -21.80 12.25
C LYS A 295 -20.57 -21.22 11.91
N ASN A 296 -20.75 -20.71 10.70
CA ASN A 296 -22.05 -20.18 10.27
C ASN A 296 -23.05 -21.32 10.01
N ALA A 297 -22.59 -22.49 9.58
CA ALA A 297 -23.43 -23.67 9.42
C ALA A 297 -24.05 -24.12 10.75
N SER A 298 -23.33 -24.02 11.87
CA SER A 298 -23.93 -24.34 13.18
C SER A 298 -25.01 -23.33 13.57
N ILE A 299 -24.85 -22.05 13.24
CA ILE A 299 -25.86 -21.01 13.46
C ILE A 299 -27.07 -21.23 12.54
N LEU A 300 -26.85 -21.53 11.26
CA LEU A 300 -27.94 -21.84 10.32
C LEU A 300 -28.71 -23.09 10.75
N ASN A 301 -28.02 -24.14 11.19
CA ASN A 301 -28.64 -25.33 11.75
C ASN A 301 -29.47 -25.00 13.00
N LEU A 302 -28.97 -24.12 13.88
CA LEU A 302 -29.75 -23.65 15.03
C LEU A 302 -30.99 -22.86 14.59
N VAL A 303 -30.87 -21.95 13.63
CA VAL A 303 -32.02 -21.18 13.11
C VAL A 303 -33.05 -22.12 12.47
N GLN A 304 -32.61 -23.12 11.73
CA GLN A 304 -33.48 -24.12 11.13
C GLN A 304 -34.18 -24.97 12.20
N LEU A 305 -33.47 -25.43 13.23
CA LEU A 305 -34.07 -26.12 14.38
C LEU A 305 -35.12 -25.27 15.10
N PHE A 306 -34.88 -23.96 15.24
CA PHE A 306 -35.85 -23.03 15.81
C PHE A 306 -37.10 -22.87 14.93
N GLN A 307 -36.92 -22.77 13.60
CA GLN A 307 -38.04 -22.72 12.65
C GLN A 307 -38.87 -24.00 12.69
N GLU A 308 -38.23 -25.17 12.72
CA GLU A 308 -38.90 -26.47 12.86
C GLU A 308 -39.67 -26.59 14.19
N GLU A 309 -39.14 -26.03 15.28
CA GLU A 309 -39.84 -26.01 16.58
C GLU A 309 -41.11 -25.12 16.54
N GLU A 310 -41.04 -23.96 15.89
CA GLU A 310 -42.21 -23.10 15.68
C GLU A 310 -43.27 -23.79 14.81
N GLU A 311 -42.87 -24.40 13.69
CA GLU A 311 -43.78 -25.16 12.82
C GLU A 311 -44.45 -26.32 13.56
N ARG A 312 -43.68 -27.05 14.38
CA ARG A 312 -44.24 -28.13 15.22
C ARG A 312 -45.27 -27.60 16.22
N LYS A 313 -45.03 -26.44 16.85
CA LYS A 313 -46.00 -25.82 17.77
C LYS A 313 -47.28 -25.41 17.03
N ILE A 314 -47.18 -24.90 15.81
CA ILE A 314 -48.34 -24.55 14.98
C ILE A 314 -49.14 -25.80 14.63
N MET A 315 -48.46 -26.89 14.24
CA MET A 315 -49.10 -28.16 13.92
C MET A 315 -49.87 -28.75 15.12
N VAL A 316 -49.28 -28.68 16.32
CA VAL A 316 -49.96 -29.12 17.55
C VAL A 316 -51.21 -28.26 17.82
N LYS A 317 -51.12 -26.94 17.70
CA LYS A 317 -52.29 -26.05 17.85
C LYS A 317 -53.39 -26.35 16.82
N MET A 318 -53.02 -26.67 15.58
CA MET A 318 -53.99 -27.08 14.56
C MET A 318 -54.67 -28.41 14.92
N ALA A 319 -53.92 -29.39 15.43
CA ALA A 319 -54.48 -30.65 15.90
C ALA A 319 -55.41 -30.46 17.11
N GLU A 320 -55.06 -29.58 18.04
CA GLU A 320 -55.93 -29.21 19.17
C GLU A 320 -57.21 -28.51 18.70
N MET A 321 -57.11 -27.59 17.74
CA MET A 321 -58.28 -26.93 17.14
C MET A 321 -59.18 -27.93 16.41
N GLN A 322 -58.62 -28.89 15.66
CA GLN A 322 -59.38 -29.96 15.02
C GLN A 322 -60.07 -30.85 16.07
N LYS A 323 -59.37 -31.23 17.14
CA LYS A 323 -59.95 -32.02 18.23
C LYS A 323 -61.09 -31.26 18.93
N ALA A 324 -60.92 -29.95 19.14
CA ALA A 324 -61.98 -29.11 19.70
C ALA A 324 -63.18 -29.00 18.76
N ALA A 325 -62.96 -28.93 17.44
CA ALA A 325 -64.05 -28.96 16.45
C ALA A 325 -64.79 -30.31 16.46
N ILE A 326 -64.07 -31.42 16.49
CA ILE A 326 -64.65 -32.77 16.59
C ILE A 326 -65.45 -32.93 17.89
N ASN A 327 -64.92 -32.45 19.02
CA ASN A 327 -65.66 -32.48 20.29
C ASN A 327 -66.95 -31.68 20.20
N LYS A 328 -66.94 -30.48 19.58
CA LYS A 328 -68.18 -29.71 19.38
C LYS A 328 -69.18 -30.44 18.49
N GLU A 329 -68.72 -31.10 17.43
CA GLU A 329 -69.61 -31.92 16.59
C GLU A 329 -70.15 -33.14 17.36
N ALA A 330 -69.33 -33.77 18.20
CA ALA A 330 -69.76 -34.85 19.07
C ALA A 330 -70.81 -34.38 20.10
N ASP A 331 -70.61 -33.21 20.71
CA ASP A 331 -71.58 -32.60 21.63
C ASP A 331 -72.92 -32.34 20.92
N VAL A 332 -72.90 -31.86 19.67
CA VAL A 332 -74.12 -31.66 18.85
C VAL A 332 -74.83 -32.99 18.57
N ILE A 333 -74.09 -34.08 18.36
CA ILE A 333 -74.65 -35.43 18.19
C ILE A 333 -75.20 -35.99 19.51
N GLU A 334 -74.59 -35.71 20.65
CA GLU A 334 -75.13 -36.09 21.97
C GLU A 334 -76.39 -35.29 22.35
N GLU A 335 -76.40 -34.00 22.01
CA GLU A 335 -77.54 -33.13 22.28
C GLU A 335 -78.74 -33.49 21.40
N MET A 336 -78.48 -33.99 20.17
CA MET A 336 -79.40 -34.25 19.05
C MET A 336 -80.90 -34.15 19.43
N PRO A 337 -81.45 -32.92 19.45
CA PRO A 337 -82.80 -32.66 19.94
C PRO A 337 -83.87 -33.31 19.07
N ALA A 338 -83.58 -33.50 17.78
CA ALA A 338 -84.44 -34.19 16.82
C ALA A 338 -84.58 -35.69 17.14
N TRP A 339 -83.54 -36.34 17.65
CA TRP A 339 -83.61 -37.73 18.11
C TRP A 339 -84.39 -37.81 19.42
N LYS A 340 -84.08 -36.94 20.39
CA LYS A 340 -84.80 -36.86 21.66
C LYS A 340 -86.29 -36.59 21.46
N SER A 341 -86.66 -35.62 20.63
CA SER A 341 -88.07 -35.32 20.31
C SER A 341 -88.78 -36.48 19.63
N ARG A 342 -88.10 -37.20 18.72
CA ARG A 342 -88.66 -38.38 18.05
C ARG A 342 -88.84 -39.58 18.97
N VAL A 343 -87.92 -39.81 19.92
CA VAL A 343 -88.04 -40.85 20.96
C VAL A 343 -89.11 -40.49 22.00
N LEU A 344 -89.23 -39.21 22.36
CA LEU A 344 -90.25 -38.70 23.29
C LEU A 344 -91.63 -38.55 22.64
N GLY A 345 -91.77 -38.85 21.34
CA GLY A 345 -93.04 -38.85 20.62
C GLY A 345 -93.64 -37.47 20.40
N ILE A 346 -92.84 -36.41 20.49
CA ILE A 346 -93.27 -35.02 20.27
C ILE A 346 -93.06 -34.70 18.79
N ASP A 347 -94.14 -34.61 18.03
CA ASP A 347 -94.07 -34.20 16.63
C ASP A 347 -94.10 -32.67 16.53
N ARG A 348 -93.66 -32.11 15.40
CA ARG A 348 -93.63 -30.65 15.19
C ARG A 348 -95.01 -30.00 15.34
N ARG A 349 -96.08 -30.78 15.20
CA ARG A 349 -97.48 -30.36 15.37
C ARG A 349 -97.91 -30.21 16.83
N ASP A 350 -97.18 -30.81 17.77
CA ASP A 350 -97.50 -30.76 19.20
C ASP A 350 -96.82 -29.57 19.91
N ALA A 351 -95.85 -28.94 19.26
CA ALA A 351 -95.05 -27.84 19.80
C ALA A 351 -95.37 -26.46 19.17
N ILE A 352 -96.28 -26.39 18.18
CA ILE A 352 -96.73 -25.16 17.51
C ILE A 352 -98.18 -24.87 17.89
#